data_AF-E5LLK3-F1
#
_entry.id   AF-E5LLK3-F1
#
_cell.length_a   1.000
_cell.length_b   1.000
_cell.length_c   1.000
_cell.angle_alpha   90.00
_cell.angle_beta   90.00
_cell.angle_gamma   90.00
#
_symmetry.space_group_name_H-M   'P 1'
#
loop_
_entity.id
_entity.type
_entity.pdbx_description
1 polymer ?
#
loop_
_entity_poly.entity_id
_entity_poly.type
_entity_poly.pdbx_seq_one_letter_code
_entity_poly.pdbx_strand_id
1 'polypeptide(L)'
;MKTTYVVRLAALAAVLLASGKVDAGNAHYVERFERFSPEQSIGIIMCLANLVFTNNISVLSIMACVSGLSEPQPFAWGEGNYINFKIVNGESVSESGMIMNAELTWGKWQKDGKDIDTVNRTEFDSKGKRAEFSAVGRTGVPSGAEGFFEIFEDDKVIAKVIFDVPFMGDNKLKIKQLDKGFLCDDSGFDAGGSLTIEIVCHKLGAAVP
;
A
#
# COMPACT_ATOMS: atom_id res chain seq x y z
N MET A 1 30.07 -22.60 -30.55
CA MET A 1 29.98 -21.72 -29.35
C MET A 1 30.60 -20.33 -29.59
N LYS A 2 30.17 -19.57 -30.61
CA LYS A 2 30.70 -18.20 -30.87
C LYS A 2 29.61 -17.13 -30.99
N THR A 3 28.36 -17.51 -31.20
CA THR A 3 27.22 -16.60 -31.37
C THR A 3 26.69 -16.02 -30.05
N THR A 4 26.71 -16.80 -28.97
CA THR A 4 26.20 -16.36 -27.66
C THR A 4 27.04 -15.24 -27.03
N TYR A 5 28.34 -15.20 -27.35
CA TYR A 5 29.27 -14.19 -26.81
C TYR A 5 29.07 -12.82 -27.46
N VAL A 6 28.77 -12.79 -28.77
CA VAL A 6 28.52 -11.56 -29.54
C VAL A 6 27.22 -10.90 -29.09
N VAL A 7 26.17 -11.69 -28.83
CA VAL A 7 24.89 -11.17 -28.30
C VAL A 7 25.06 -10.56 -26.90
N ARG A 8 25.91 -11.15 -26.06
CA ARG A 8 26.19 -10.66 -24.69
C ARG A 8 27.00 -9.36 -24.68
N LEU A 9 27.99 -9.23 -25.57
CA LEU A 9 28.74 -7.99 -25.76
C LEU A 9 27.87 -6.88 -26.37
N ALA A 10 26.97 -7.21 -27.28
CA ALA A 10 26.01 -6.26 -27.84
C ALA A 10 25.01 -5.76 -26.79
N ALA A 11 24.53 -6.63 -25.91
CA ALA A 11 23.67 -6.24 -24.79
C ALA A 11 24.40 -5.33 -23.78
N LEU A 12 25.66 -5.65 -23.46
CA LEU A 12 26.50 -4.81 -22.59
C LEU A 12 26.77 -3.44 -23.23
N ALA A 13 27.09 -3.41 -24.53
CA ALA A 13 27.29 -2.16 -25.26
C ALA A 13 26.00 -1.33 -25.37
N ALA A 14 24.83 -1.96 -25.55
CA ALA A 14 23.54 -1.28 -25.58
C ALA A 14 23.18 -0.67 -24.22
N VAL A 15 23.45 -1.37 -23.11
CA VAL A 15 23.27 -0.85 -21.75
C VAL A 15 24.22 0.33 -21.47
N LEU A 16 25.50 0.20 -21.85
CA LEU A 16 26.49 1.27 -21.70
C LEU A 16 26.13 2.50 -22.55
N LEU A 17 25.65 2.32 -23.79
CA LEU A 17 25.23 3.41 -24.67
C LEU A 17 23.91 4.06 -24.21
N ALA A 18 22.97 3.29 -23.65
CA ALA A 18 21.75 3.82 -23.04
C ALA A 18 22.04 4.62 -21.76
N SER A 19 23.04 4.21 -20.98
CA SER A 19 23.49 4.97 -19.80
C SER A 19 24.33 6.21 -20.13
N GLY A 20 24.95 6.26 -21.32
CA GLY A 20 25.85 7.34 -21.75
C GLY A 20 25.22 8.44 -22.61
N LYS A 21 24.00 8.26 -23.11
CA LYS A 21 23.25 9.27 -23.89
C LYS A 21 21.85 9.47 -23.34
N VAL A 22 21.75 10.19 -22.23
CA VAL A 22 20.51 10.88 -21.84
C VAL A 22 20.84 12.35 -21.64
N ASP A 23 21.08 13.04 -22.75
CA ASP A 23 20.79 14.48 -22.86
C ASP A 23 20.44 14.79 -24.32
N ALA A 24 19.36 15.59 -24.46
CA ALA A 24 18.72 16.12 -25.68
C ALA A 24 17.42 15.43 -26.13
N GLY A 25 16.33 15.77 -25.44
CA GLY A 25 14.96 15.60 -25.94
C GLY A 25 13.93 15.98 -24.90
N ASN A 26 13.41 17.21 -25.00
CA ASN A 26 12.34 17.79 -24.17
C ASN A 26 11.31 16.77 -23.64
N ALA A 27 11.23 16.66 -22.31
CA ALA A 27 10.00 16.32 -21.61
C ALA A 27 10.08 16.91 -20.19
N HIS A 28 9.34 18.01 -19.98
CA HIS A 28 8.90 18.38 -18.64
C HIS A 28 8.16 17.16 -18.05
N TYR A 29 8.46 16.77 -16.80
CA TYR A 29 8.02 15.55 -16.11
C TYR A 29 8.87 14.30 -16.33
N VAL A 30 10.13 14.35 -15.89
CA VAL A 30 10.77 13.18 -15.28
C VAL A 30 11.39 13.69 -13.99
N GLU A 31 10.95 13.15 -12.86
CA GLU A 31 11.61 13.38 -11.57
C GLU A 31 13.11 13.15 -11.74
N ARG A 32 13.86 14.11 -11.20
CA ARG A 32 15.30 14.19 -11.30
C ARG A 32 15.90 12.96 -10.61
N PHE A 33 16.08 11.85 -11.33
CA PHE A 33 16.93 10.76 -10.88
C PHE A 33 18.30 11.38 -10.60
N GLU A 34 18.69 11.42 -9.32
CA GLU A 34 19.98 11.93 -8.91
C GLU A 34 21.07 11.20 -9.71
N ARG A 35 21.94 11.98 -10.36
CA ARG A 35 23.05 11.40 -11.12
C ARG A 35 23.93 10.62 -10.14
N PHE A 36 24.05 9.32 -10.36
CA PHE A 36 24.97 8.47 -9.59
C PHE A 36 26.38 9.05 -9.62
N SER A 37 27.08 8.99 -8.49
CA SER A 37 28.49 9.39 -8.47
C SER A 37 29.32 8.46 -9.37
N PRO A 38 30.49 8.91 -9.86
CA PRO A 38 31.37 8.07 -10.67
C PRO A 38 31.75 6.74 -9.98
N GLU A 39 31.88 6.74 -8.66
CA GLU A 39 32.19 5.55 -7.85
C GLU A 39 31.00 4.58 -7.78
N GLN A 40 29.78 5.10 -7.59
CA GLN A 40 28.56 4.30 -7.61
C GLN A 40 28.32 3.68 -8.99
N SER A 41 28.60 4.43 -10.05
CA SER A 41 28.43 4.00 -11.44
C SER A 41 29.30 2.78 -11.76
N ILE A 42 30.54 2.73 -11.26
CA ILE A 42 31.45 1.58 -11.44
C ILE A 42 30.91 0.35 -10.69
N GLY A 43 30.39 0.53 -9.47
CA GLY A 43 29.78 -0.56 -8.69
C GLY A 43 28.57 -1.19 -9.37
N ILE A 44 27.68 -0.35 -9.92
CA ILE A 44 26.50 -0.79 -10.69
C ILE A 44 26.94 -1.58 -11.93
N ILE A 45 27.92 -1.06 -12.69
CA ILE A 45 28.43 -1.71 -13.91
C ILE A 45 29.03 -3.10 -13.59
N MET A 46 29.83 -3.21 -12.54
CA MET A 46 30.46 -4.48 -12.15
C MET A 46 29.42 -5.50 -11.66
N CYS A 47 28.40 -5.04 -10.93
CA CYS A 47 27.31 -5.89 -10.49
C CYS A 47 26.48 -6.42 -11.67
N LEU A 48 26.10 -5.55 -12.61
CA LEU A 48 25.37 -5.94 -13.82
C LEU A 48 26.18 -6.92 -14.69
N ALA A 49 27.49 -6.71 -14.80
CA ALA A 49 28.38 -7.64 -15.49
C ALA A 49 28.35 -9.03 -14.82
N ASN A 50 28.39 -9.09 -13.49
CA ASN A 50 28.34 -10.35 -12.75
C ASN A 50 27.01 -11.12 -12.95
N LEU A 51 25.88 -10.43 -13.09
CA LEU A 51 24.60 -11.07 -13.42
C LEU A 51 24.61 -11.74 -14.80
N VAL A 52 25.26 -11.10 -15.78
CA VAL A 52 25.41 -11.65 -17.12
C VAL A 52 26.33 -12.87 -17.12
N PHE A 53 27.40 -12.85 -16.33
CA PHE A 53 28.33 -13.98 -16.21
C PHE A 53 27.72 -15.16 -15.43
N THR A 54 26.87 -14.89 -14.45
CA THR A 54 26.20 -15.91 -13.62
C THR A 54 24.86 -16.39 -14.20
N ASN A 55 24.44 -15.84 -15.35
CA ASN A 55 23.17 -16.15 -16.02
C ASN A 55 21.93 -15.89 -15.13
N ASN A 56 22.04 -14.97 -14.16
CA ASN A 56 20.99 -14.61 -13.23
C ASN A 56 20.34 -13.27 -13.62
N ILE A 57 19.95 -13.16 -14.89
CA ILE A 57 19.35 -11.93 -15.45
C ILE A 57 17.85 -11.96 -15.16
N SER A 58 17.47 -11.38 -14.03
CA SER A 58 16.08 -11.05 -13.71
C SER A 58 15.96 -9.55 -13.44
N VAL A 59 14.76 -9.00 -13.60
CA VAL A 59 14.48 -7.59 -13.26
C VAL A 59 14.86 -7.31 -11.80
N LEU A 60 14.59 -8.24 -10.89
CA LEU A 60 14.97 -8.18 -9.48
C LEU A 60 16.48 -8.09 -9.28
N SER A 61 17.24 -8.93 -10.00
CA SER A 61 18.69 -8.95 -9.90
C SER A 61 19.31 -7.64 -10.42
N ILE A 62 18.78 -7.11 -11.53
CA ILE A 62 19.21 -5.83 -12.11
C ILE A 62 18.96 -4.68 -11.13
N MET A 63 17.77 -4.64 -10.51
CA MET A 63 17.41 -3.60 -9.54
C MET A 63 18.31 -3.63 -8.30
N ALA A 64 18.68 -4.82 -7.82
CA ALA A 64 19.62 -4.97 -6.70
C ALA A 64 21.02 -4.40 -7.00
N CYS A 65 21.45 -4.42 -8.26
CA CYS A 65 22.72 -3.83 -8.67
C CYS A 65 22.68 -2.31 -8.74
N VAL A 66 21.53 -1.74 -9.13
CA VAL A 66 21.34 -0.29 -9.29
C VAL A 66 21.17 0.42 -7.94
N SER A 67 20.64 -0.27 -6.93
CA SER A 67 20.33 0.30 -5.61
C SER A 67 21.48 0.27 -4.58
N GLY A 68 22.73 0.04 -5.00
CA GLY A 68 23.84 -0.25 -4.08
C GLY A 68 24.13 0.82 -3.01
N LEU A 69 24.47 0.36 -1.80
CA LEU A 69 25.08 1.08 -0.66
C LEU A 69 24.17 1.64 0.45
N SER A 70 23.20 0.85 0.88
CA SER A 70 22.92 0.70 2.32
C SER A 70 22.77 -0.79 2.58
N GLU A 71 22.87 -1.24 3.82
CA GLU A 71 22.38 -2.58 4.20
C GLU A 71 21.06 -2.88 3.47
N PRO A 72 20.74 -4.15 3.14
CA PRO A 72 19.40 -4.50 2.71
C PRO A 72 18.46 -4.22 3.88
N GLN A 73 18.09 -2.95 4.05
CA GLN A 73 16.82 -2.58 4.61
C GLN A 73 15.85 -3.46 3.84
N PRO A 74 15.03 -4.28 4.52
CA PRO A 74 13.97 -4.99 3.82
C PRO A 74 13.27 -3.90 3.05
N PHE A 75 13.43 -3.90 1.73
CA PHE A 75 12.83 -2.90 0.89
C PHE A 75 11.37 -2.84 1.37
N ALA A 76 10.90 -1.65 1.73
CA ALA A 76 9.55 -1.43 2.25
C ALA A 76 8.48 -1.67 1.16
N TRP A 77 8.72 -2.66 0.29
CA TRP A 77 7.71 -3.30 -0.53
C TRP A 77 6.58 -3.71 0.40
N GLY A 78 5.38 -3.24 0.07
CA GLY A 78 4.16 -3.52 0.78
C GLY A 78 3.78 -2.51 1.84
N GLU A 79 4.71 -2.12 2.74
CA GLU A 79 4.38 -1.19 3.84
C GLU A 79 4.00 0.21 3.36
N GLY A 80 4.47 0.60 2.17
CA GLY A 80 4.05 1.84 1.49
C GLY A 80 2.64 1.80 0.89
N ASN A 81 1.91 0.68 1.00
CA ASN A 81 0.52 0.53 0.59
C ASN A 81 -0.32 0.22 1.82
N TYR A 82 -1.02 1.24 2.31
CA TYR A 82 -1.84 1.15 3.51
C TYR A 82 -3.14 1.94 3.39
N ILE A 83 -4.09 1.53 4.22
CA ILE A 83 -5.29 2.30 4.54
C ILE A 83 -5.39 2.46 6.05
N ASN A 84 -5.45 3.70 6.50
CA ASN A 84 -5.76 4.04 7.89
C ASN A 84 -7.26 4.29 8.01
N PHE A 85 -7.87 3.70 9.03
CA PHE A 85 -9.29 3.84 9.32
C PHE A 85 -9.47 4.65 10.60
N LYS A 86 -10.38 5.63 10.54
CA LYS A 86 -10.86 6.39 11.69
C LYS A 86 -12.38 6.29 11.73
N ILE A 87 -12.91 5.52 12.67
CA ILE A 87 -14.35 5.29 12.78
C ILE A 87 -14.87 6.13 13.93
N VAL A 88 -15.90 6.92 13.65
CA VAL A 88 -16.51 7.84 14.60
C VAL A 88 -18.04 7.78 14.51
N ASN A 89 -18.66 8.05 15.64
CA ASN A 89 -20.10 8.29 15.69
C ASN A 89 -20.40 9.70 15.17
N GLY A 90 -21.38 9.80 14.27
CA GLY A 90 -22.02 11.07 13.95
C GLY A 90 -22.86 11.57 15.13
N GLU A 91 -23.25 12.85 15.08
CA GLU A 91 -23.94 13.54 16.19
C GLU A 91 -25.26 12.87 16.63
N SER A 92 -25.90 12.07 15.76
CA SER A 92 -27.16 11.38 16.06
C SER A 92 -27.01 9.99 16.70
N VAL A 93 -25.77 9.49 16.87
CA VAL A 93 -25.49 8.19 17.49
C VAL A 93 -25.07 8.41 18.94
N SER A 94 -25.95 8.08 19.89
CA SER A 94 -25.67 8.21 21.32
C SER A 94 -24.96 6.99 21.93
N GLU A 95 -25.06 5.84 21.27
CA GLU A 95 -24.61 4.53 21.74
C GLU A 95 -23.13 4.28 21.38
N SER A 96 -22.50 3.32 22.07
CA SER A 96 -21.14 2.89 21.75
C SER A 96 -21.13 1.94 20.56
N GLY A 97 -20.16 2.11 19.68
CA GLY A 97 -19.92 1.19 18.59
C GLY A 97 -18.67 0.35 18.79
N MET A 98 -18.60 -0.75 18.06
CA MET A 98 -17.44 -1.64 18.06
C MET A 98 -17.14 -2.20 16.67
N ILE A 99 -15.86 -2.44 16.39
CA ILE A 99 -15.39 -3.13 15.19
C ILE A 99 -15.35 -4.62 15.44
N MET A 100 -15.96 -5.42 14.57
CA MET A 100 -16.06 -6.87 14.70
C MET A 100 -15.90 -7.55 13.34
N ASN A 101 -15.75 -8.87 13.36
CA ASN A 101 -15.63 -9.73 12.18
C ASN A 101 -14.61 -9.21 11.15
N ALA A 102 -13.49 -8.66 11.64
CA ALA A 102 -12.42 -8.14 10.81
C ALA A 102 -11.53 -9.28 10.29
N GLU A 103 -11.34 -9.30 8.98
CA GLU A 103 -10.56 -10.32 8.27
C GLU A 103 -9.76 -9.67 7.13
N LEU A 104 -8.53 -10.15 6.94
CA LEU A 104 -7.67 -9.76 5.83
C LEU A 104 -7.46 -10.96 4.91
N THR A 105 -7.72 -10.75 3.62
CA THR A 105 -7.23 -11.65 2.57
C THR A 105 -5.74 -11.40 2.31
N TRP A 106 -5.33 -10.13 2.33
CA TRP A 106 -3.93 -9.71 2.18
C TRP A 106 -3.54 -8.62 3.16
N GLY A 107 -2.25 -8.56 3.49
CA GLY A 107 -1.68 -7.56 4.39
C GLY A 107 -1.59 -8.03 5.85
N LYS A 108 -1.53 -7.05 6.75
CA LYS A 108 -1.50 -7.17 8.21
C LYS A 108 -2.24 -5.99 8.84
N TRP A 109 -2.79 -6.21 10.04
CA TRP A 109 -3.39 -5.14 10.82
C TRP A 109 -2.32 -4.40 11.62
N GLN A 110 -2.51 -3.09 11.77
CA GLN A 110 -1.71 -2.26 12.66
C GLN A 110 -2.57 -1.35 13.52
N LYS A 111 -2.06 -1.01 14.70
CA LYS A 111 -2.59 0.03 15.58
C LYS A 111 -1.42 0.75 16.24
N ASP A 112 -1.45 2.08 16.24
CA ASP A 112 -0.38 2.93 16.77
C ASP A 112 1.01 2.57 16.18
N GLY A 113 1.03 2.22 14.88
CA GLY A 113 2.24 1.80 14.15
C GLY A 113 2.79 0.42 14.53
N LYS A 114 2.05 -0.38 15.30
CA LYS A 114 2.45 -1.73 15.71
C LYS A 114 1.55 -2.78 15.08
N ASP A 115 2.16 -3.88 14.64
CA ASP A 115 1.45 -5.05 14.14
C ASP A 115 0.58 -5.68 15.23
N ILE A 116 -0.66 -6.01 14.88
CA ILE A 116 -1.63 -6.67 15.75
C ILE A 116 -2.32 -7.81 15.00
N ASP A 117 -2.81 -8.82 15.72
CA ASP A 117 -3.46 -9.97 15.09
C ASP A 117 -4.84 -9.61 14.51
N THR A 118 -5.57 -8.72 15.17
CA THR A 118 -6.93 -8.33 14.78
C THR A 118 -7.32 -6.97 15.36
N VAL A 119 -8.26 -6.30 14.68
CA VAL A 119 -8.90 -5.05 15.14
C VAL A 119 -10.28 -5.30 15.79
N ASN A 120 -10.68 -6.56 15.93
CA ASN A 120 -11.93 -6.93 16.60
C ASN A 120 -11.99 -6.37 18.03
N ARG A 121 -13.19 -5.96 18.46
CA ARG A 121 -13.48 -5.29 19.74
C ARG A 121 -12.82 -3.91 19.90
N THR A 122 -12.42 -3.27 18.80
CA THR A 122 -12.02 -1.86 18.87
C THR A 122 -13.26 -1.00 19.02
N GLU A 123 -13.37 -0.31 20.15
CA GLU A 123 -14.54 0.50 20.52
C GLU A 123 -14.40 1.97 20.11
N PHE A 124 -15.54 2.59 19.83
CA PHE A 124 -15.72 4.03 19.62
C PHE A 124 -17.03 4.49 20.27
N ASP A 125 -17.15 5.77 20.60
CA ASP A 125 -18.33 6.29 21.29
C ASP A 125 -18.68 7.73 20.93
N SER A 126 -19.86 8.15 21.40
CA SER A 126 -20.40 9.51 21.26
C SER A 126 -19.68 10.56 22.12
N LYS A 127 -18.80 10.14 23.05
CA LYS A 127 -18.03 11.03 23.93
C LYS A 127 -16.67 11.42 23.34
N GLY A 128 -16.44 11.06 22.07
CA GLY A 128 -15.24 11.42 21.32
C GLY A 128 -14.19 10.31 21.26
N LYS A 129 -14.45 9.12 21.81
CA LYS A 129 -13.58 7.95 21.58
C LYS A 129 -13.73 7.51 20.12
N ARG A 130 -12.60 7.40 19.41
CA ARG A 130 -12.54 6.97 18.01
C ARG A 130 -11.89 5.61 17.92
N ALA A 131 -12.33 4.80 16.96
CA ALA A 131 -11.66 3.57 16.61
C ALA A 131 -10.65 3.87 15.50
N GLU A 132 -9.36 3.78 15.83
CA GLU A 132 -8.27 4.04 14.90
C GLU A 132 -7.40 2.78 14.75
N PHE A 133 -7.19 2.36 13.51
CA PHE A 133 -6.40 1.18 13.12
C PHE A 133 -6.08 1.24 11.62
N SER A 134 -5.19 0.39 11.15
CA SER A 134 -4.74 0.38 9.76
C SER A 134 -4.63 -1.02 9.21
N ALA A 135 -4.86 -1.17 7.91
CA ALA A 135 -4.46 -2.35 7.15
C ALA A 135 -3.29 -1.99 6.24
N VAL A 136 -2.22 -2.78 6.29
CA VAL A 136 -0.93 -2.48 5.65
C VAL A 136 -0.44 -3.68 4.88
N GLY A 137 0.25 -3.48 3.74
CA GLY A 137 0.96 -4.53 3.05
C GLY A 137 2.03 -5.20 3.93
N ARG A 138 2.41 -6.43 3.57
CA ARG A 138 3.40 -7.20 4.33
C ARG A 138 4.82 -6.77 3.97
N THR A 139 5.63 -6.55 4.99
CA THR A 139 7.05 -6.17 4.86
C THR A 139 7.80 -7.14 3.96
N GLY A 140 8.53 -6.60 2.98
CA GLY A 140 9.36 -7.39 2.06
C GLY A 140 8.57 -8.19 1.02
N VAL A 141 7.26 -7.99 0.92
CA VAL A 141 6.39 -8.63 -0.08
C VAL A 141 5.71 -7.53 -0.91
N PRO A 142 5.73 -7.60 -2.26
CA PRO A 142 5.00 -6.66 -3.11
C PRO A 142 3.49 -6.92 -2.99
N SER A 143 2.92 -6.51 -1.87
CA SER A 143 1.55 -6.79 -1.46
C SER A 143 0.85 -5.53 -0.98
N GLY A 144 -0.45 -5.47 -1.24
CA GLY A 144 -1.34 -4.47 -0.70
C GLY A 144 -2.00 -4.92 0.59
N ALA A 145 -3.10 -4.26 0.93
CA ALA A 145 -4.00 -4.67 1.99
C ALA A 145 -5.41 -4.89 1.42
N GLU A 146 -5.98 -6.06 1.66
CA GLU A 146 -7.33 -6.42 1.18
C GLU A 146 -8.07 -7.12 2.30
N GLY A 147 -9.31 -6.73 2.54
CA GLY A 147 -10.13 -7.37 3.53
C GLY A 147 -11.46 -6.67 3.79
N PHE A 148 -12.01 -6.97 4.95
CA PHE A 148 -13.23 -6.34 5.43
C PHE A 148 -13.27 -6.29 6.95
N PHE A 149 -14.15 -5.44 7.46
CA PHE A 149 -14.59 -5.47 8.85
C PHE A 149 -16.05 -5.02 8.93
N GLU A 150 -16.68 -5.28 10.06
CA GLU A 150 -18.06 -4.90 10.31
C GLU A 150 -18.13 -3.92 11.48
N ILE A 151 -19.03 -2.96 11.34
CA ILE A 151 -19.30 -1.94 12.34
C ILE A 151 -20.57 -2.36 13.06
N PHE A 152 -20.49 -2.39 14.39
CA PHE A 152 -21.59 -2.75 15.28
C PHE A 152 -21.98 -1.55 16.14
N GLU A 153 -23.26 -1.43 16.45
CA GLU A 153 -23.84 -0.55 17.49
C GLU A 153 -24.70 -1.45 18.39
N ASP A 154 -24.52 -1.41 19.71
CA ASP A 154 -25.26 -2.22 20.69
C ASP A 154 -25.44 -3.71 20.28
N ASP A 155 -24.31 -4.35 19.92
CA ASP A 155 -24.21 -5.75 19.47
C ASP A 155 -24.95 -6.09 18.16
N LYS A 156 -25.47 -5.10 17.44
CA LYS A 156 -26.06 -5.27 16.10
C LYS A 156 -25.12 -4.78 15.02
N VAL A 157 -24.98 -5.56 13.95
CA VAL A 157 -24.23 -5.14 12.78
C VAL A 157 -25.00 -4.06 12.01
N ILE A 158 -24.37 -2.91 11.79
CA ILE A 158 -24.98 -1.78 11.06
C ILE A 158 -24.39 -1.60 9.66
N ALA A 159 -23.11 -1.89 9.48
CA ALA A 159 -22.44 -1.77 8.19
C ALA A 159 -21.28 -2.75 8.04
N LYS A 160 -20.94 -3.07 6.79
CA LYS A 160 -19.75 -3.85 6.41
C LYS A 160 -18.86 -3.02 5.50
N VAL A 161 -17.63 -2.80 5.91
CA VAL A 161 -16.61 -2.07 5.15
C VAL A 161 -15.73 -3.09 4.45
N ILE A 162 -15.61 -2.98 3.12
CA ILE A 162 -14.79 -3.85 2.28
C ILE A 162 -13.77 -2.95 1.57
N PHE A 163 -12.51 -3.33 1.58
CA PHE A 163 -11.43 -2.53 1.02
C PHE A 163 -10.40 -3.40 0.28
N ASP A 164 -9.76 -2.78 -0.70
CA ASP A 164 -8.68 -3.35 -1.51
C ASP A 164 -7.73 -2.19 -1.88
N VAL A 165 -6.56 -2.16 -1.25
CA VAL A 165 -5.46 -1.24 -1.54
C VAL A 165 -4.35 -2.08 -2.15
N PRO A 166 -4.29 -2.24 -3.48
CA PRO A 166 -3.36 -3.16 -4.11
C PRO A 166 -1.93 -2.64 -4.05
N PHE A 167 -0.95 -3.52 -4.28
CA PHE A 167 0.45 -3.10 -4.46
C PHE A 167 0.63 -2.22 -5.70
N MET A 168 -0.17 -2.46 -6.74
CA MET A 168 -0.24 -1.68 -7.96
C MET A 168 -1.69 -1.66 -8.47
N GLY A 169 -2.16 -0.47 -8.84
CA GLY A 169 -3.51 -0.24 -9.33
C GLY A 169 -4.30 0.69 -8.43
N ASP A 170 -5.60 0.77 -8.70
CA ASP A 170 -6.48 1.69 -8.00
C ASP A 170 -7.07 1.05 -6.73
N ASN A 171 -7.11 1.84 -5.67
CA ASN A 171 -7.78 1.49 -4.43
C ASN A 171 -9.28 1.30 -4.65
N LYS A 172 -9.88 0.45 -3.83
CA LYS A 172 -11.33 0.26 -3.78
C LYS A 172 -11.80 0.30 -2.35
N LEU A 173 -12.91 0.98 -2.13
CA LEU A 173 -13.65 0.97 -0.88
C LEU A 173 -15.14 0.75 -1.18
N LYS A 174 -15.80 -0.06 -0.36
CA LYS A 174 -17.24 -0.22 -0.39
C LYS A 174 -17.77 -0.36 1.02
N ILE A 175 -18.68 0.55 1.39
CA ILE A 175 -19.48 0.43 2.61
C ILE A 175 -20.85 -0.14 2.23
N LYS A 176 -21.16 -1.33 2.74
CA LYS A 176 -22.49 -1.94 2.63
C LYS A 176 -23.28 -1.60 3.89
N GLN A 177 -24.35 -0.84 3.74
CA GLN A 177 -25.32 -0.62 4.82
C GLN A 177 -26.09 -1.93 5.07
N LEU A 178 -26.07 -2.41 6.30
CA LEU A 178 -26.73 -3.66 6.71
C LEU A 178 -27.97 -3.39 7.57
N ASP A 179 -27.99 -2.27 8.29
CA ASP A 179 -29.16 -1.76 9.00
C ASP A 179 -29.70 -0.50 8.30
N LYS A 180 -31.02 -0.44 8.08
CA LYS A 180 -31.70 0.70 7.43
C LYS A 180 -31.87 1.91 8.33
N GLY A 181 -31.72 1.73 9.64
CA GLY A 181 -31.69 2.81 10.63
C GLY A 181 -30.35 3.54 10.68
N PHE A 182 -29.36 3.12 9.87
CA PHE A 182 -28.02 3.68 9.85
C PHE A 182 -27.58 4.07 8.46
N LEU A 183 -26.75 5.11 8.42
CA LEU A 183 -26.00 5.51 7.24
C LEU A 183 -24.55 5.74 7.67
N CYS A 184 -23.65 4.86 7.23
CA CYS A 184 -22.22 5.04 7.38
C CYS A 184 -21.60 5.53 6.07
N ASP A 185 -21.06 6.75 6.07
CA ASP A 185 -20.41 7.34 4.90
C ASP A 185 -18.92 7.53 5.16
N ASP A 186 -18.13 7.49 4.09
CA ASP A 186 -16.69 7.74 4.15
C ASP A 186 -16.32 9.15 3.68
N SER A 187 -15.17 9.60 4.17
CA SER A 187 -14.47 10.76 3.65
C SER A 187 -12.97 10.46 3.58
N GLY A 188 -12.28 11.06 2.60
CA GLY A 188 -10.84 10.86 2.41
C GLY A 188 -10.47 9.66 1.53
N PHE A 189 -11.43 9.05 0.82
CA PHE A 189 -11.11 8.06 -0.20
C PHE A 189 -10.35 8.69 -1.37
N ASP A 190 -9.27 8.01 -1.78
CA ASP A 190 -8.51 8.29 -3.00
C ASP A 190 -8.23 6.96 -3.72
N ALA A 191 -8.35 6.97 -5.05
CA ALA A 191 -8.01 5.81 -5.88
C ALA A 191 -6.50 5.55 -5.91
N GLY A 192 -5.65 6.56 -5.64
CA GLY A 192 -4.20 6.45 -5.71
C GLY A 192 -3.51 6.34 -4.35
N GLY A 193 -2.41 5.58 -4.32
CA GLY A 193 -1.46 5.56 -3.21
C GLY A 193 -2.05 5.07 -1.89
N SER A 194 -1.38 5.44 -0.80
CA SER A 194 -1.87 5.15 0.55
C SER A 194 -2.83 6.23 1.04
N LEU A 195 -3.81 5.84 1.84
CA LEU A 195 -4.91 6.72 2.22
C LEU A 195 -5.31 6.62 3.69
N THR A 196 -5.99 7.65 4.17
CA THR A 196 -6.63 7.68 5.48
C THR A 196 -8.09 8.00 5.27
N ILE A 197 -8.96 7.11 5.72
CA ILE A 197 -10.41 7.22 5.59
C ILE A 197 -11.02 7.44 6.96
N GLU A 198 -11.86 8.48 7.04
CA GLU A 198 -12.76 8.67 8.16
C GLU A 198 -14.15 8.16 7.77
N ILE A 199 -14.66 7.21 8.56
CA ILE A 199 -16.00 6.65 8.39
C ILE A 199 -16.87 7.18 9.52
N VAL A 200 -17.92 7.89 9.16
CA VAL A 200 -18.88 8.48 10.09
C VAL A 200 -20.20 7.73 9.96
N CYS A 201 -20.67 7.14 11.05
CA CYS A 201 -21.97 6.48 11.08
C CYS A 201 -23.02 7.37 11.74
N HIS A 202 -24.15 7.55 11.07
CA HIS A 202 -25.29 8.34 11.52
C HIS A 202 -26.50 7.45 11.76
N LYS A 203 -27.22 7.68 12.87
CA LYS A 203 -28.56 7.11 13.10
C LYS A 203 -29.55 7.92 12.26
N LEU A 204 -30.24 7.26 11.35
CA LEU A 204 -31.37 7.81 10.63
C LEU A 204 -32.56 7.78 11.57
N GLY A 205 -33.11 8.95 11.90
CA GLY A 205 -34.31 9.02 12.73
C GLY A 205 -35.40 8.12 12.16
N ALA A 206 -36.18 7.47 13.03
CA ALA A 206 -37.32 6.66 12.61
C ALA A 206 -38.13 7.47 11.59
N ALA A 207 -38.26 6.95 10.37
CA ALA A 207 -39.18 7.53 9.40
C ALA A 207 -40.53 7.64 10.10
N VAL A 208 -40.97 8.87 10.36
CA VAL A 208 -42.32 9.11 10.85
C VAL A 208 -43.24 8.50 9.79
N PRO A 209 -44.04 7.48 10.13
CA PRO A 209 -44.88 6.78 9.17
C PRO A 209 -45.92 7.70 8.53
#